data_AF-A0A7J5ZS34-F1
#
_entry.id   AF-A0A7J5ZS34-F1
#
_cell.length_a   1.000
_cell.length_b   1.000
_cell.length_c   1.000
_cell.angle_alpha   90.00
_cell.angle_beta   90.00
_cell.angle_gamma   90.00
#
_symmetry.space_group_name_H-M   'P 1'
#
loop_
_entity.id
_entity.type
_entity.pdbx_description
1 polymer ?
#
loop_
_entity_poly.entity_id
_entity_poly.type
_entity_poly.pdbx_seq_one_letter_code
_entity_poly.pdbx_strand_id
1 'polypeptide(L)'
;MYRLGFVGENQRVLSARRSTNTTSGTLKTSHIPPKDSIRQAQTFTESSNSSSHVSEFKKKNPQLYNLISSIKTDSDGQNLIAMEVLGQDHRRALTTGPSRISQMARKLLGDTMISGDVELLLKRCMILHHPLTSEKLRCALGEGVLSQSHVLSDDGIRGYYKAGYRNLVSEYSRMGILDQNQRERLDEWVTQDRHEDTNTAEYHQLQQGLREKADGE
;
A
#
# COMPACT_ATOMS: atom_id res chain seq x y z
N MET A 1 6.90 -24.33 -2.48
CA MET A 1 6.60 -23.23 -3.43
C MET A 1 6.11 -22.04 -2.61
N TYR A 2 6.72 -20.86 -2.76
CA TYR A 2 6.32 -19.66 -2.00
C TYR A 2 4.91 -19.20 -2.42
N ARG A 3 4.08 -18.69 -1.49
CA ARG A 3 2.77 -18.09 -1.81
C ARG A 3 2.91 -16.59 -2.06
N LEU A 4 3.91 -16.19 -2.84
CA LEU A 4 4.15 -14.78 -3.18
C LEU A 4 2.92 -14.18 -3.83
N GLY A 5 2.56 -12.97 -3.43
CA GLY A 5 1.33 -12.31 -3.91
C GLY A 5 0.05 -12.85 -3.28
N PHE A 6 0.12 -13.71 -2.27
CA PHE A 6 -1.06 -14.00 -1.45
C PHE A 6 -1.44 -12.75 -0.65
N VAL A 7 -2.71 -12.36 -0.74
CA VAL A 7 -3.27 -11.19 -0.04
C VAL A 7 -4.44 -11.61 0.83
N GLY A 8 -4.53 -11.01 2.00
CA GLY A 8 -5.65 -11.16 2.92
C GLY A 8 -5.37 -10.42 4.22
N GLU A 9 -6.24 -10.60 5.21
CA GLU A 9 -5.94 -10.16 6.58
C GLU A 9 -4.60 -10.73 7.04
N ASN A 10 -3.77 -9.91 7.69
CA ASN A 10 -2.41 -10.28 8.08
C ASN A 10 -2.36 -11.59 8.88
N GLN A 11 -3.30 -11.84 9.78
CA GLN A 11 -3.39 -13.12 10.50
C GLN A 11 -3.57 -14.34 9.57
N ARG A 12 -4.35 -14.20 8.49
CA ARG A 12 -4.58 -15.25 7.49
C ARG A 12 -3.33 -15.46 6.65
N VAL A 13 -2.63 -14.38 6.28
CA VAL A 13 -1.35 -14.43 5.57
C VAL A 13 -0.28 -15.15 6.40
N LEU A 14 -0.15 -14.79 7.68
CA LEU A 14 0.78 -15.42 8.61
C LEU A 14 0.44 -16.91 8.85
N SER A 15 -0.84 -17.26 8.96
CA SER A 15 -1.29 -18.64 9.14
C SER A 15 -1.01 -19.50 7.91
N ALA A 16 -1.27 -18.97 6.72
CA ALA A 16 -0.95 -19.64 5.46
C ALA A 16 0.56 -19.92 5.35
N ARG A 17 1.41 -18.98 5.80
CA ARG A 17 2.87 -19.18 5.86
C ARG A 17 3.28 -20.29 6.79
N ARG A 18 2.72 -20.38 8.00
CA ARG A 18 3.07 -21.44 8.98
C ARG A 18 2.76 -22.84 8.46
N SER A 19 1.72 -22.98 7.63
CA SER A 19 1.35 -24.27 7.02
C SER A 19 2.33 -24.75 5.94
N THR A 20 3.18 -23.85 5.42
CA THR A 20 4.22 -24.16 4.45
C THR A 20 5.56 -24.11 5.16
N ASN A 21 6.28 -25.24 5.29
CA ASN A 21 7.58 -25.36 5.98
C ASN A 21 8.75 -24.54 5.35
N THR A 22 8.49 -23.38 4.77
CA THR A 22 9.44 -22.54 4.06
C THR A 22 10.09 -21.50 4.99
N THR A 23 11.40 -21.67 5.22
CA THR A 23 12.41 -20.70 5.68
C THR A 23 11.88 -19.40 6.29
N SER A 24 11.78 -19.39 7.62
CA SER A 24 11.64 -18.18 8.43
C SER A 24 12.75 -17.17 8.08
N GLY A 25 12.37 -15.99 7.58
CA GLY A 25 13.31 -14.88 7.31
C GLY A 25 13.29 -14.33 5.87
N THR A 26 13.02 -15.17 4.86
CA THR A 26 12.99 -14.74 3.45
C THR A 26 11.71 -13.98 3.09
N LEU A 27 10.60 -14.28 3.76
CA LEU A 27 9.28 -13.72 3.48
C LEU A 27 8.89 -12.66 4.52
N LYS A 28 8.20 -11.61 4.06
CA LYS A 28 7.60 -10.56 4.89
C LYS A 28 6.11 -10.47 4.61
N THR A 29 5.35 -9.97 5.57
CA THR A 29 4.00 -9.49 5.34
C THR A 29 4.06 -7.98 5.23
N SER A 30 3.48 -7.44 4.18
CA SER A 30 3.53 -6.02 3.87
C SER A 30 2.10 -5.49 3.90
N HIS A 31 1.78 -4.67 4.89
CA HIS A 31 0.45 -4.05 5.01
C HIS A 31 0.21 -3.09 3.85
N ILE A 32 -0.98 -3.16 3.26
CA ILE A 32 -1.38 -2.29 2.16
C ILE A 32 -2.80 -1.76 2.46
N PRO A 33 -2.98 -0.47 2.81
CA PRO A 33 -1.94 0.54 3.06
C PRO A 33 -1.01 0.23 4.25
N PRO A 34 0.15 0.91 4.34
CA PRO A 34 1.08 0.71 5.44
C PRO A 34 0.47 1.05 6.79
N LYS A 35 0.84 0.29 7.83
CA LYS A 35 0.31 0.48 9.18
C LYS A 35 0.50 1.92 9.70
N ASP A 36 1.66 2.53 9.44
CA ASP A 36 1.92 3.91 9.86
C ASP A 36 0.96 4.89 9.18
N SER A 37 0.64 4.70 7.90
CA SER A 37 -0.31 5.55 7.17
C SER A 37 -1.71 5.47 7.79
N ILE A 38 -2.14 4.26 8.16
CA ILE A 38 -3.43 4.03 8.83
C ILE A 38 -3.44 4.70 10.21
N ARG A 39 -2.35 4.59 10.98
CA ARG A 39 -2.21 5.26 12.28
C ARG A 39 -2.27 6.79 12.16
N GLN A 40 -1.62 7.35 11.15
CA GLN A 40 -1.68 8.79 10.89
C GLN A 40 -3.10 9.24 10.55
N ALA A 41 -3.79 8.52 9.66
CA ALA A 41 -5.18 8.78 9.34
C ALA A 41 -6.09 8.66 10.59
N GLN A 42 -5.87 7.65 11.42
CA GLN A 42 -6.61 7.45 12.66
C GLN A 42 -6.40 8.61 13.64
N THR A 43 -5.16 9.05 13.84
CA THR A 43 -4.84 10.18 14.72
C THR A 43 -5.54 11.47 14.24
N PHE A 44 -5.55 11.71 12.93
CA PHE A 44 -6.27 12.85 12.35
C PHE A 44 -7.79 12.75 12.58
N THR A 45 -8.39 11.58 12.35
CA THR A 45 -9.83 11.40 12.55
C THR A 45 -10.25 11.56 14.01
N GLU A 46 -9.40 11.17 14.96
CA GLU A 46 -9.67 11.35 16.40
C GLU A 46 -9.54 12.82 16.82
N SER A 47 -8.46 13.50 16.42
CA SER A 47 -8.24 14.92 16.75
C SER A 47 -9.28 15.84 16.11
N SER A 48 -9.84 15.43 14.97
CA SER A 48 -10.82 16.19 14.19
C SER A 48 -12.22 15.60 14.26
N ASN A 49 -12.54 14.81 15.30
CA ASN A 49 -13.79 14.03 15.38
C ASN A 49 -15.08 14.86 15.30
N SER A 50 -15.00 16.14 15.67
CA SER A 50 -16.12 17.09 15.68
C SER A 50 -16.18 17.93 14.39
N SER A 51 -15.25 17.73 13.47
CA SER A 51 -15.24 18.43 12.18
C SER A 51 -16.33 17.90 11.26
N SER A 52 -16.93 18.81 10.48
CA SER A 52 -17.86 18.45 9.39
C SER A 52 -17.20 17.51 8.39
N HIS A 53 -15.91 17.68 8.13
CA HIS A 53 -15.13 16.87 7.20
C HIS A 53 -15.04 15.39 7.62
N VAL A 54 -14.68 15.08 8.88
CA VAL A 54 -14.61 13.69 9.36
C VAL A 54 -16.01 13.05 9.39
N SER A 55 -17.03 13.82 9.72
CA SER A 55 -18.43 13.36 9.72
C SER A 55 -18.91 12.99 8.31
N GLU A 56 -18.59 13.83 7.31
CA GLU A 56 -18.89 13.56 5.91
C GLU A 56 -18.11 12.36 5.38
N PHE A 57 -16.80 12.28 5.68
CA PHE A 57 -15.96 11.13 5.34
C PHE A 57 -16.54 9.82 5.89
N LYS A 58 -16.92 9.79 7.18
CA LYS A 58 -17.54 8.63 7.83
C LYS A 58 -18.85 8.22 7.16
N LYS A 59 -19.66 9.20 6.74
CA LYS A 59 -20.93 8.93 6.05
C LYS A 59 -20.71 8.38 4.65
N LYS A 60 -19.74 8.92 3.90
CA LYS A 60 -19.46 8.55 2.51
C LYS A 60 -18.71 7.22 2.40
N ASN A 61 -17.76 6.97 3.31
CA ASN A 61 -16.88 5.80 3.28
C ASN A 61 -16.85 5.07 4.64
N PRO A 62 -17.99 4.54 5.12
CA PRO A 62 -18.08 3.95 6.47
C PRO A 62 -17.15 2.75 6.66
N GLN A 63 -16.97 1.91 5.64
CA GLN A 63 -16.08 0.74 5.75
C GLN A 63 -14.60 1.13 5.84
N LEU A 64 -14.17 2.16 5.09
CA LEU A 64 -12.81 2.68 5.21
C LEU A 64 -12.61 3.36 6.57
N TYR A 65 -13.58 4.13 7.06
CA TYR A 65 -13.53 4.72 8.41
C TYR A 65 -13.39 3.64 9.49
N ASN A 66 -14.13 2.52 9.37
CA ASN A 66 -14.04 1.40 10.30
C ASN A 66 -12.64 0.75 10.27
N LEU A 67 -12.06 0.55 9.09
CA LEU A 67 -10.68 0.05 8.93
C LEU A 67 -9.66 0.98 9.60
N ILE A 68 -9.80 2.29 9.42
CA ILE A 68 -8.92 3.28 10.07
C ILE A 68 -9.06 3.19 11.58
N SER A 69 -10.30 3.13 12.07
CA SER A 69 -10.58 3.11 13.50
C SER A 69 -10.10 1.82 14.18
N SER A 70 -10.08 0.70 13.47
CA SER A 70 -9.74 -0.61 14.05
C SER A 70 -8.29 -0.69 14.52
N ILE A 71 -7.37 0.10 13.97
CA ILE A 71 -5.95 0.09 14.36
C ILE A 71 -5.73 0.46 15.84
N LYS A 72 -6.69 1.15 16.46
CA LYS A 72 -6.64 1.50 17.88
C LYS A 72 -6.65 0.27 18.78
N THR A 73 -7.44 -0.74 18.40
CA THR A 73 -7.58 -2.01 19.13
C THR A 73 -6.76 -3.13 18.50
N ASP A 74 -6.34 -2.97 17.24
CA ASP A 74 -5.51 -3.90 16.49
C ASP A 74 -4.12 -3.27 16.20
N SER A 75 -3.33 -3.06 17.25
CA SER A 75 -2.04 -2.36 17.18
C SER A 75 -1.01 -3.08 16.28
N ASP A 76 -1.13 -4.40 16.16
CA ASP A 76 -0.29 -5.24 15.30
C ASP A 76 -0.77 -5.27 13.85
N GLY A 77 -2.03 -4.86 13.59
CA GLY A 77 -2.62 -4.89 12.26
C GLY A 77 -2.90 -6.31 11.79
N GLN A 78 -3.38 -7.19 12.67
CA GLN A 78 -3.76 -8.57 12.36
C GLN A 78 -4.97 -8.65 11.42
N ASN A 79 -5.90 -7.71 11.55
CA ASN A 79 -7.12 -7.58 10.75
C ASN A 79 -6.93 -6.66 9.54
N LEU A 80 -5.76 -6.03 9.40
CA LEU A 80 -5.43 -5.23 8.24
C LEU A 80 -5.01 -6.10 7.06
N ILE A 81 -5.29 -5.63 5.85
CA ILE A 81 -4.88 -6.31 4.62
C ILE A 81 -3.36 -6.22 4.47
N ALA A 82 -2.76 -7.38 4.22
CA ALA A 82 -1.35 -7.53 3.94
C ALA A 82 -1.12 -8.46 2.75
N MET A 83 0.01 -8.26 2.09
CA MET A 83 0.51 -9.12 1.02
C MET A 83 1.76 -9.87 1.49
N GLU A 84 1.85 -11.16 1.16
CA GLU A 84 3.09 -11.91 1.28
C GLU A 84 4.07 -11.53 0.16
N VAL A 85 5.25 -11.07 0.55
CA VAL A 85 6.30 -10.59 -0.36
C VAL A 85 7.67 -11.12 0.06
N LEU A 86 8.63 -11.08 -0.86
CA LEU A 86 10.03 -11.29 -0.52
C LEU A 86 10.53 -10.15 0.38
N GLY A 87 11.35 -10.49 1.37
CA GLY A 87 11.87 -9.52 2.33
C GLY A 87 12.80 -8.48 1.71
N GLN A 88 13.50 -8.83 0.63
CA GLN A 88 14.30 -7.88 -0.16
C GLN A 88 13.40 -6.87 -0.87
N ASP A 89 12.38 -7.35 -1.58
CA ASP A 89 11.44 -6.49 -2.30
C ASP A 89 10.65 -5.59 -1.35
N HIS A 90 10.25 -6.12 -0.19
CA HIS A 90 9.66 -5.32 0.87
C HIS A 90 10.57 -4.13 1.22
N ARG A 91 11.87 -4.33 1.46
CA ARG A 91 12.81 -3.26 1.84
C ARG A 91 13.04 -2.20 0.76
N ARG A 92 12.82 -2.54 -0.51
CA ARG A 92 12.98 -1.59 -1.63
C ARG A 92 11.76 -0.68 -1.78
N ALA A 93 10.58 -1.15 -1.37
CA ALA A 93 9.34 -0.39 -1.45
C ALA A 93 9.40 0.93 -0.64
N LEU A 94 8.84 2.01 -1.19
CA LEU A 94 8.71 3.30 -0.50
C LEU A 94 7.71 3.26 0.66
N THR A 95 6.85 2.25 0.71
CA THR A 95 5.94 1.98 1.82
C THR A 95 6.64 1.50 3.10
N THR A 96 7.95 1.24 3.10
CA THR A 96 8.70 0.80 4.28
C THR A 96 9.99 1.59 4.48
N GLY A 97 10.60 1.38 5.64
CA GLY A 97 11.91 1.92 5.99
C GLY A 97 11.88 3.36 6.50
N PRO A 98 13.02 3.83 7.05
CA PRO A 98 13.12 5.10 7.76
C PRO A 98 13.52 6.28 6.86
N SER A 99 13.82 6.08 5.57
CA SER A 99 14.23 7.18 4.69
C SER A 99 13.19 8.30 4.66
N ARG A 100 13.62 9.55 4.50
CA ARG A 100 12.74 10.72 4.46
C ARG A 100 11.62 10.54 3.43
N ILE A 101 11.97 10.14 2.20
CA ILE A 101 10.98 9.90 1.14
C ILE A 101 10.01 8.77 1.51
N SER A 102 10.48 7.68 2.15
CA SER A 102 9.57 6.63 2.64
C SER A 102 8.59 7.14 3.70
N GLN A 103 9.02 7.99 4.63
CA GLN A 103 8.14 8.58 5.65
C GLN A 103 7.09 9.49 5.01
N MET A 104 7.51 10.32 4.05
CA MET A 104 6.62 11.21 3.31
C MET A 104 5.62 10.45 2.44
N ALA A 105 6.05 9.34 1.81
CA ALA A 105 5.17 8.43 1.08
C ALA A 105 4.07 7.89 2.00
N ARG A 106 4.42 7.44 3.21
CA ARG A 106 3.43 6.98 4.20
C ARG A 106 2.50 8.09 4.66
N LYS A 107 2.99 9.33 4.79
CA LYS A 107 2.17 10.52 5.10
C LYS A 107 1.18 10.84 3.99
N LEU A 108 1.64 10.88 2.75
CA LEU A 108 0.80 11.10 1.57
C LEU A 108 -0.30 10.05 1.44
N LEU A 109 0.00 8.77 1.74
CA LEU A 109 -1.01 7.72 1.79
C LEU A 109 -2.04 7.94 2.92
N GLY A 110 -1.60 8.42 4.10
CA GLY A 110 -2.50 8.82 5.18
C GLY A 110 -3.44 9.95 4.77
N ASP A 111 -2.90 11.01 4.14
CA ASP A 111 -3.68 12.14 3.62
C ASP A 111 -4.71 11.69 2.57
N THR A 112 -4.31 10.79 1.66
CA THR A 112 -5.21 10.22 0.62
C THR A 112 -6.32 9.38 1.24
N MET A 113 -6.03 8.69 2.34
CA MET A 113 -7.02 7.89 3.04
C MET A 113 -8.12 8.76 3.68
N ILE A 114 -7.73 9.90 4.24
CA ILE A 114 -8.66 10.88 4.86
C ILE A 114 -9.57 11.53 3.81
N SER A 115 -9.07 11.75 2.58
CA SER A 115 -9.91 12.31 1.50
C SER A 115 -11.05 11.37 1.08
N GLY A 116 -10.93 10.07 1.39
CA GLY A 116 -11.91 9.06 1.05
C GLY A 116 -11.91 8.66 -0.43
N ASP A 117 -10.89 9.04 -1.20
CA ASP A 117 -10.67 8.53 -2.56
C ASP A 117 -9.94 7.18 -2.49
N VAL A 118 -10.74 6.12 -2.31
CA VAL A 118 -10.26 4.73 -2.19
C VAL A 118 -9.51 4.28 -3.44
N GLU A 119 -10.00 4.65 -4.62
CA GLU A 119 -9.40 4.24 -5.90
C GLU A 119 -7.99 4.83 -6.02
N LEU A 120 -7.85 6.13 -5.77
CA LEU A 120 -6.55 6.81 -5.76
C LEU A 120 -5.63 6.26 -4.67
N LEU A 121 -6.16 6.00 -3.46
CA LEU A 121 -5.40 5.41 -2.36
C LEU A 121 -4.77 4.08 -2.76
N LEU A 122 -5.54 3.18 -3.37
CA LEU A 122 -5.05 1.85 -3.76
C LEU A 122 -4.04 1.93 -4.91
N LYS A 123 -4.28 2.78 -5.92
CA LYS A 123 -3.29 3.02 -7.00
C LYS A 123 -1.96 3.53 -6.44
N ARG A 124 -2.01 4.53 -5.55
CA ARG A 124 -0.81 5.06 -4.89
C ARG A 124 -0.11 4.01 -4.03
N CYS A 125 -0.88 3.21 -3.29
CA CYS A 125 -0.35 2.09 -2.54
C CYS A 125 0.39 1.10 -3.44
N MET A 126 -0.20 0.69 -4.57
CA MET A 126 0.42 -0.27 -5.50
C MET A 126 1.72 0.29 -6.11
N ILE A 127 1.75 1.57 -6.49
CA ILE A 127 2.96 2.24 -7.02
C ILE A 127 4.08 2.26 -5.97
N LEU A 128 3.78 2.71 -4.74
CA LEU A 128 4.77 2.84 -3.65
C LEU A 128 5.16 1.50 -3.01
N HIS A 129 4.33 0.47 -3.18
CA HIS A 129 4.57 -0.87 -2.66
C HIS A 129 5.37 -1.73 -3.66
N HIS A 130 5.34 -1.39 -4.95
CA HIS A 130 6.08 -2.11 -5.99
C HIS A 130 7.58 -1.75 -5.89
N PRO A 131 8.50 -2.72 -5.76
CA PRO A 131 9.91 -2.45 -5.51
C PRO A 131 10.58 -1.74 -6.69
N LEU A 132 10.28 -2.16 -7.93
CA LEU A 132 10.86 -1.55 -9.13
C LEU A 132 10.33 -0.13 -9.34
N THR A 133 9.04 0.11 -9.08
CA THR A 133 8.44 1.43 -9.27
C THR A 133 8.88 2.40 -8.18
N SER A 134 9.03 1.91 -6.94
CA SER A 134 9.62 2.67 -5.84
C SER A 134 11.04 3.11 -6.14
N GLU A 135 11.85 2.24 -6.74
CA GLU A 135 13.22 2.57 -7.15
C GLU A 135 13.27 3.63 -8.26
N LYS A 136 12.39 3.53 -9.27
CA LYS A 136 12.22 4.59 -10.28
C LYS A 136 11.87 5.93 -9.64
N LEU A 137 10.94 5.94 -8.66
CA LEU A 137 10.58 7.15 -7.93
C LEU A 137 11.76 7.73 -7.14
N ARG A 138 12.53 6.89 -6.44
CA ARG A 138 13.74 7.33 -5.73
C ARG A 138 14.72 8.00 -6.68
N CYS A 139 15.00 7.37 -7.82
CA CYS A 139 15.90 7.95 -8.85
C CYS A 139 15.37 9.29 -9.38
N ALA A 140 14.07 9.38 -9.65
CA ALA A 140 13.43 10.61 -10.13
C ALA A 140 13.41 11.75 -9.09
N LEU A 141 13.62 11.41 -7.82
CA LEU A 141 13.74 12.34 -6.69
C LEU A 141 15.21 12.58 -6.28
N GLY A 142 16.17 12.04 -7.03
CA GLY A 142 17.60 12.22 -6.78
C GLY A 142 18.17 11.36 -5.64
N GLU A 143 17.42 10.37 -5.15
CA GLU A 143 17.98 9.38 -4.22
C GLU A 143 18.76 8.29 -4.99
N GLY A 144 19.89 7.88 -4.42
CA GLY A 144 20.70 6.81 -4.96
C GLY A 144 19.97 5.46 -4.98
N VAL A 145 20.37 4.60 -5.92
CA VAL A 145 19.85 3.24 -6.04
C VAL A 145 20.30 2.40 -4.84
N LEU A 146 19.37 1.69 -4.21
CA LEU A 146 19.72 0.71 -3.20
C LEU A 146 20.29 -0.52 -3.93
N SER A 147 21.62 -0.67 -3.94
CA SER A 147 22.27 -1.88 -4.43
C SER A 147 21.85 -3.08 -3.58
N GLN A 148 20.81 -3.80 -4.00
CA GLN A 148 20.36 -5.03 -3.39
C GLN A 148 20.22 -6.11 -4.47
N SER A 149 20.78 -7.30 -4.21
CA SER A 149 20.57 -8.46 -5.07
C SER A 149 19.11 -8.86 -5.08
N HIS A 150 18.61 -9.29 -6.25
CA HIS A 150 17.26 -9.82 -6.40
C HIS A 150 17.27 -11.34 -6.29
N VAL A 151 16.33 -11.90 -5.52
CA VAL A 151 16.07 -13.36 -5.49
C VAL A 151 15.33 -13.80 -6.76
N LEU A 152 14.47 -12.94 -7.33
CA LEU A 152 13.76 -13.17 -8.57
C LEU A 152 14.24 -12.20 -9.66
N SER A 153 14.06 -12.56 -10.92
CA SER A 153 14.20 -11.59 -12.02
C SER A 153 13.13 -10.50 -11.91
N ASP A 154 13.36 -9.37 -12.58
CA ASP A 154 12.36 -8.30 -12.68
C ASP A 154 11.01 -8.82 -13.17
N ASP A 155 10.98 -9.69 -14.18
CA ASP A 155 9.73 -10.29 -14.67
C ASP A 155 9.05 -11.19 -13.61
N GLY A 156 9.85 -11.90 -12.80
CA GLY A 156 9.33 -12.66 -11.67
C GLY A 156 8.67 -11.76 -10.62
N ILE A 157 9.31 -10.63 -10.31
CA ILE A 157 8.79 -9.60 -9.40
C ILE A 157 7.48 -9.04 -9.96
N ARG A 158 7.48 -8.55 -11.21
CA ARG A 158 6.29 -8.02 -11.89
C ARG A 158 5.12 -8.99 -11.84
N GLY A 159 5.37 -10.24 -12.20
CA GLY A 159 4.34 -11.28 -12.24
C GLY A 159 3.66 -11.51 -10.89
N TYR A 160 4.43 -11.66 -9.81
CA TYR A 160 3.83 -11.95 -8.50
C TYR A 160 3.18 -10.72 -7.86
N TYR A 161 3.73 -9.51 -8.08
CA TYR A 161 3.11 -8.28 -7.60
C TYR A 161 1.80 -8.00 -8.32
N LYS A 162 1.73 -8.17 -9.65
CA LYS A 162 0.49 -8.04 -10.42
C LYS A 162 -0.58 -9.00 -9.92
N ALA A 163 -0.24 -10.27 -9.68
CA ALA A 163 -1.16 -11.24 -9.11
C ALA A 163 -1.63 -10.81 -7.70
N GLY A 164 -0.71 -10.32 -6.86
CA GLY A 164 -1.04 -9.77 -5.55
C GLY A 164 -1.97 -8.57 -5.62
N TYR A 165 -1.77 -7.65 -6.57
CA TYR A 165 -2.63 -6.47 -6.73
C TYR A 165 -4.04 -6.81 -7.19
N ARG A 166 -4.23 -7.83 -8.03
CA ARG A 166 -5.57 -8.35 -8.35
C ARG A 166 -6.27 -8.94 -7.12
N ASN A 167 -5.53 -9.69 -6.31
CA ASN A 167 -6.06 -10.22 -5.04
C ASN A 167 -6.38 -9.08 -4.06
N LEU A 168 -5.56 -8.02 -4.02
CA LEU A 168 -5.79 -6.82 -3.21
C LEU A 168 -7.10 -6.13 -3.59
N VAL A 169 -7.34 -5.90 -4.89
CA VAL A 169 -8.62 -5.32 -5.37
C VAL A 169 -9.79 -6.19 -4.94
N SER A 170 -9.66 -7.52 -5.06
CA SER A 170 -10.70 -8.46 -4.65
C SER A 170 -10.99 -8.42 -3.14
N GLU A 171 -9.96 -8.35 -2.29
CA GLU A 171 -10.14 -8.24 -0.84
C GLU A 171 -10.78 -6.91 -0.44
N TYR A 172 -10.36 -5.79 -1.03
CA TYR A 172 -10.97 -4.48 -0.75
C TYR A 172 -12.44 -4.38 -1.21
N SER A 173 -12.77 -5.05 -2.33
CA SER A 173 -14.17 -5.18 -2.76
C SER A 173 -14.98 -6.09 -1.81
N ARG A 174 -14.41 -7.22 -1.37
CA ARG A 174 -15.04 -8.11 -0.38
C ARG A 174 -15.37 -7.40 0.93
N MET A 175 -14.52 -6.45 1.35
CA MET A 175 -14.74 -5.63 2.55
C MET A 175 -15.80 -4.53 2.37
N GLY A 176 -16.34 -4.36 1.16
CA GLY A 176 -17.28 -3.27 0.84
C GLY A 176 -16.63 -1.89 0.86
N ILE A 177 -15.29 -1.82 0.79
CA ILE A 177 -14.54 -0.56 0.70
C ILE A 177 -14.51 -0.06 -0.75
N LEU A 178 -14.45 -0.98 -1.72
CA LEU A 178 -14.63 -0.69 -3.13
C LEU A 178 -16.05 -1.04 -3.58
N ASP A 179 -16.69 -0.12 -4.29
CA ASP A 179 -17.88 -0.45 -5.08
C ASP A 179 -17.50 -1.24 -6.35
N GLN A 180 -18.52 -1.77 -7.04
CA GLN A 180 -18.32 -2.61 -8.23
C GLN A 180 -17.64 -1.85 -9.38
N ASN A 181 -17.97 -0.57 -9.58
CA ASN A 181 -17.38 0.22 -10.67
C ASN A 181 -15.91 0.56 -10.36
N GLN A 182 -15.59 0.91 -9.12
CA GLN A 182 -14.22 1.13 -8.66
C GLN A 182 -13.38 -0.15 -8.77
N ARG A 183 -13.97 -1.30 -8.40
CA ARG A 183 -13.34 -2.61 -8.55
C ARG A 183 -12.98 -2.90 -10.01
N GLU A 184 -13.92 -2.71 -10.93
CA GLU A 184 -13.69 -2.97 -12.37
C GLU A 184 -12.60 -2.07 -12.94
N ARG A 185 -12.65 -0.77 -12.66
CA ARG A 185 -11.61 0.18 -13.11
C ARG A 185 -10.24 -0.14 -12.53
N LEU A 186 -10.16 -0.52 -11.26
CA LEU A 186 -8.89 -0.92 -10.64
C LEU A 186 -8.36 -2.24 -11.20
N ASP A 187 -9.21 -3.22 -11.45
CA ASP A 187 -8.79 -4.50 -12.02
C ASP A 187 -8.26 -4.33 -13.45
N GLU A 188 -8.92 -3.49 -14.25
CA GLU A 188 -8.42 -3.09 -15.58
C GLU A 188 -7.07 -2.37 -15.47
N TRP A 189 -6.97 -1.39 -14.58
CA TRP A 189 -5.75 -0.61 -14.36
C TRP A 189 -4.55 -1.49 -13.92
N VAL A 190 -4.78 -2.47 -13.04
CA VAL A 190 -3.76 -3.47 -12.67
C VAL A 190 -3.44 -4.40 -13.84
N THR A 191 -4.44 -4.82 -14.60
CA THR A 191 -4.27 -5.70 -15.77
C THR A 191 -3.42 -5.06 -16.86
N GLN A 192 -3.52 -3.74 -17.03
CA GLN A 192 -2.74 -2.94 -17.96
C GLN A 192 -1.37 -2.49 -17.40
N ASP A 193 -0.93 -3.03 -16.25
CA ASP A 193 0.37 -2.73 -15.63
C ASP A 193 0.60 -1.24 -15.32
N ARG A 194 -0.49 -0.49 -15.10
CA ARG A 194 -0.44 0.97 -14.91
C ARG A 194 0.26 1.39 -13.61
N HIS A 195 0.41 0.48 -12.65
CA HIS A 195 1.22 0.67 -11.44
C HIS A 195 2.73 0.69 -11.68
N GLU A 196 3.19 0.30 -12.88
CA GLU A 196 4.59 0.35 -13.29
C GLU A 196 4.89 1.48 -14.28
N ASP A 197 3.84 2.05 -14.87
CA ASP A 197 3.90 3.10 -15.89
C ASP A 197 4.12 4.47 -15.25
N THR A 198 5.30 5.04 -15.53
CA THR A 198 5.74 6.33 -15.01
C THR A 198 5.04 7.52 -15.66
N ASN A 199 4.24 7.29 -16.71
CA ASN A 199 3.49 8.35 -17.41
C ASN A 199 2.05 8.49 -16.90
N THR A 200 1.66 7.74 -15.89
CA THR A 200 0.33 7.85 -15.28
C THR A 200 0.19 9.13 -14.46
N ALA A 201 -1.03 9.67 -14.39
CA ALA A 201 -1.32 10.83 -13.57
C ALA A 201 -1.01 10.54 -12.09
N GLU A 202 -1.31 9.33 -11.62
CA GLU A 202 -1.05 8.89 -10.25
C GLU A 202 0.45 8.86 -9.92
N TYR A 203 1.31 8.43 -10.87
CA TYR A 203 2.76 8.48 -10.70
C TYR A 203 3.27 9.92 -10.62
N HIS A 204 2.84 10.79 -11.54
CA HIS A 204 3.25 12.20 -11.54
C HIS A 204 2.80 12.93 -10.27
N GLN A 205 1.57 12.69 -9.80
CA GLN A 205 1.07 13.25 -8.54
C GLN A 205 1.87 12.76 -7.34
N LEU A 206 2.28 11.49 -7.31
CA LEU A 206 3.16 10.97 -6.25
C LEU A 206 4.52 11.66 -6.29
N GLN A 207 5.14 11.75 -7.46
CA GLN A 207 6.43 12.40 -7.62
C GLN A 207 6.36 13.86 -7.18
N GLN A 208 5.33 14.61 -7.58
CA GLN A 208 5.13 16.00 -7.16
C GLN A 208 4.90 16.11 -5.65
N GLY A 209 3.97 15.34 -5.08
CA GLY A 209 3.67 15.38 -3.66
C GLY A 209 4.84 14.97 -2.77
N LEU A 210 5.73 14.10 -3.28
CA LEU A 210 6.99 13.74 -2.62
C LEU A 210 8.08 14.81 -2.77
N ARG A 211 8.04 15.69 -3.77
CA ARG A 211 8.94 16.85 -3.86
C ARG A 211 8.50 17.97 -2.93
N GLU A 212 7.23 18.36 -3.02
CA GLU A 212 6.67 19.48 -2.25
C GLU A 212 6.82 19.27 -0.74
N LYS A 213 6.56 18.06 -0.24
CA LYS A 213 6.76 17.75 1.18
C LYS A 213 8.24 17.66 1.59
N ALA A 214 9.18 17.52 0.64
CA ALA A 214 10.63 17.50 0.92
C ALA A 214 11.21 18.91 0.96
N ASP A 215 10.59 19.85 0.25
CA ASP A 215 10.99 21.25 0.23
C ASP A 215 10.32 22.07 1.34
N GLY A 216 9.20 21.58 1.89
CA GLY A 216 8.39 22.25 2.91
C GLY A 216 8.67 21.88 4.39
N GLU A 217 9.71 21.10 4.68
CA GLU A 217 10.28 20.91 6.03
C GLU A 217 11.72 21.42 6.06
#